data_AF-A0A3C0C4X3-F1
#
_entry.id   AF-A0A3C0C4X3-F1
#
_cell.length_a   1.000
_cell.length_b   1.000
_cell.length_c   1.000
_cell.angle_alpha   90.00
_cell.angle_beta   90.00
_cell.angle_gamma   90.00
#
_symmetry.space_group_name_H-M   'P 1'
#
loop_
_entity.id
_entity.type
_entity.pdbx_description
1 polymer ?
#
loop_
_entity_poly.entity_id
_entity_poly.type
_entity_poly.pdbx_seq_one_letter_code
_entity_poly.pdbx_strand_id
1 'polypeptide(L)' 'MKPARSALITGGAGFIGSHMADELIADGWEVAVLDNLETGKRENLEHLRGDPRLTFVEGDVSDKD' A
#
# COMPACT_ATOMS: atom_id res chain seq x y z
N MET A 1 12.24 -17.80 -14.85
CA MET A 1 11.20 -17.24 -13.96
C MET A 1 11.27 -15.72 -14.08
N LYS A 2 10.16 -15.02 -14.33
CA LYS A 2 10.18 -13.54 -14.29
C LYS A 2 10.30 -13.11 -12.81
N PRO A 3 11.06 -12.04 -12.49
CA PRO A 3 11.13 -11.55 -11.12
C PRO A 3 9.74 -11.14 -10.63
N ALA A 4 9.48 -11.36 -9.33
CA ALA A 4 8.30 -10.80 -8.68
C ALA A 4 8.34 -9.28 -8.83
N ARG A 5 7.19 -8.67 -9.14
CA ARG A 5 7.08 -7.23 -9.37
C ARG A 5 6.66 -6.58 -8.05
N SER A 6 7.33 -5.50 -7.68
CA SER A 6 7.05 -4.75 -6.46
C SER A 6 6.63 -3.31 -6.75
N ALA A 7 5.73 -2.78 -5.93
CA ALA A 7 5.24 -1.42 -6.03
C ALA A 7 5.24 -0.73 -4.65
N LEU A 8 5.61 0.55 -4.62
CA LEU A 8 5.44 1.44 -3.48
C LEU A 8 4.32 2.43 -3.80
N ILE A 9 3.34 2.53 -2.93
CA ILE A 9 2.23 3.48 -3.02
C ILE A 9 2.35 4.47 -1.87
N THR A 10 2.59 5.74 -2.18
CA THR A 10 2.48 6.83 -1.20
C THR A 10 1.02 7.31 -1.16
N GLY A 11 0.51 7.63 0.04
CA GLY A 11 -0.91 7.94 0.21
C GLY A 11 -1.82 6.72 0.00
N GLY A 12 -1.30 5.52 0.26
CA GLY A 12 -1.99 4.26 -0.03
C GLY A 12 -3.19 3.96 0.86
N ALA A 13 -3.37 4.66 1.97
CA ALA A 13 -4.59 4.60 2.79
C ALA A 13 -5.64 5.64 2.34
N GLY A 14 -5.36 6.45 1.33
CA GLY A 14 -6.32 7.33 0.66
C GLY A 14 -7.19 6.61 -0.37
N PHE A 15 -8.18 7.32 -0.95
CA PHE A 15 -9.15 6.74 -1.89
C PHE A 15 -8.51 6.09 -3.12
N ILE A 16 -7.63 6.80 -3.83
CA ILE A 16 -6.99 6.26 -5.04
C ILE A 16 -5.97 5.18 -4.67
N GLY A 17 -5.16 5.46 -3.65
CA GLY A 17 -4.07 4.58 -3.24
C GLY A 17 -4.54 3.20 -2.79
N SER A 18 -5.67 3.11 -2.07
CA SER A 18 -6.19 1.82 -1.61
C SER A 18 -6.70 0.95 -2.76
N HIS A 19 -7.38 1.54 -3.74
CA HIS A 19 -7.85 0.81 -4.93
C HIS A 19 -6.67 0.38 -5.81
N MET A 20 -5.61 1.19 -5.89
CA MET A 20 -4.38 0.77 -6.57
C MET A 20 -3.71 -0.43 -5.88
N ALA A 21 -3.73 -0.47 -4.54
CA ALA A 21 -3.21 -1.62 -3.79
C ALA A 21 -4.01 -2.89 -4.12
N ASP A 22 -5.35 -2.79 -4.19
CA ASP A 22 -6.23 -3.91 -4.57
C ASP A 22 -5.87 -4.49 -5.94
N GLU A 23 -5.80 -3.63 -6.96
CA GLU A 23 -5.51 -4.04 -8.34
C GLU A 23 -4.11 -4.66 -8.48
N LEU A 24 -3.09 -4.05 -7.85
CA LEU A 24 -1.72 -4.56 -7.91
C LEU A 24 -1.57 -5.92 -7.21
N ILE A 25 -2.21 -6.10 -6.06
CA ILE A 25 -2.21 -7.40 -5.35
C ILE A 25 -2.97 -8.46 -6.18
N ALA A 26 -4.10 -8.10 -6.79
CA ALA A 26 -4.84 -8.99 -7.69
C ALA A 26 -3.98 -9.42 -8.89
N ASP A 27 -3.15 -8.52 -9.42
CA ASP A 27 -2.20 -8.77 -10.50
C ASP A 27 -0.93 -9.54 -10.06
N GLY A 28 -0.83 -9.90 -8.77
CA GLY A 28 0.26 -10.71 -8.23
C GLY A 28 1.52 -9.92 -7.86
N TRP A 29 1.40 -8.61 -7.63
CA TRP A 29 2.51 -7.78 -7.15
C TRP A 29 2.66 -7.88 -5.63
N GLU A 30 3.87 -7.59 -5.16
CA GLU A 30 4.13 -7.20 -3.77
C GLU A 30 3.93 -5.69 -3.65
N VAL A 31 3.15 -5.26 -2.65
CA VAL A 31 2.76 -3.86 -2.49
C VAL A 31 3.16 -3.37 -1.11
N ALA A 32 3.94 -2.29 -1.08
CA ALA A 32 4.20 -1.49 0.11
C ALA A 32 3.37 -0.21 0.05
N VAL A 33 2.64 0.09 1.13
CA VAL A 33 1.94 1.36 1.32
C VAL A 33 2.69 2.21 2.35
N LEU A 34 2.97 3.46 1.99
CA LEU A 34 3.42 4.51 2.90
C LEU A 34 2.31 5.56 3.03
N ASP A 35 1.83 5.80 4.25
CA ASP A 35 0.79 6.82 4.50
C ASP A 35 0.93 7.40 5.91
N ASN A 36 0.75 8.72 6.04
CA ASN A 36 0.80 9.42 7.33
C ASN A 36 -0.56 9.50 8.04
N LEU A 37 -1.62 8.98 7.40
CA LEU A 37 -3.00 8.96 7.89
C LEU A 37 -3.61 10.34 8.18
N GLU A 38 -3.07 11.42 7.60
CA GLU A 38 -3.61 12.78 7.80
C GLU A 38 -5.01 12.92 7.18
N THR A 39 -5.20 12.36 5.98
CA THR A 39 -6.51 12.25 5.32
C THR A 39 -6.89 10.82 4.93
N GLY A 40 -5.90 9.92 4.88
CA GLY A 40 -6.08 8.49 4.68
C GLY A 40 -6.73 7.81 5.89
N LYS A 41 -7.33 6.64 5.66
CA LYS A 41 -7.96 5.82 6.69
C LYS A 41 -7.43 4.40 6.58
N ARG A 42 -6.92 3.85 7.67
CA ARG A 42 -6.38 2.48 7.72
C ARG A 42 -7.45 1.45 7.32
N GLU A 43 -8.71 1.76 7.61
CA GLU A 43 -9.88 0.98 7.22
C GLU A 43 -10.00 0.75 5.71
N ASN A 44 -9.44 1.66 4.88
CA ASN A 44 -9.43 1.49 3.43
C ASN A 44 -8.53 0.34 2.96
N LEU A 45 -7.68 -0.22 3.83
CA LEU A 45 -6.82 -1.37 3.54
C LEU A 45 -7.17 -2.61 4.38
N GLU A 46 -8.19 -2.52 5.23
CA GLU A 46 -8.51 -3.54 6.23
C GLU A 46 -8.88 -4.88 5.60
N HIS A 47 -9.52 -4.87 4.42
CA HIS A 47 -9.86 -6.09 3.68
C HIS A 47 -8.64 -6.81 3.08
N LEU A 48 -7.51 -6.10 2.91
CA LEU A 48 -6.23 -6.68 2.53
C LEU A 48 -5.39 -7.12 3.74
N ARG A 49 -5.86 -6.88 4.97
CA ARG A 49 -5.11 -7.20 6.17
C ARG A 49 -4.84 -8.71 6.25
N GLY A 50 -3.56 -9.06 6.29
CA GLY A 50 -3.09 -10.44 6.38
C GLY A 50 -2.74 -11.07 5.03
N ASP A 51 -2.94 -10.37 3.90
CA ASP A 51 -2.31 -10.78 2.64
C ASP A 51 -0.78 -10.61 2.79
N PRO A 52 0.03 -11.68 2.62
CA PRO A 52 1.47 -11.61 2.81
C PRO A 52 2.18 -10.69 1.80
N ARG A 53 1.49 -10.26 0.74
CA ARG A 53 2.01 -9.34 -0.27
C ARG A 53 1.76 -7.88 0.06
N LEU A 54 0.95 -7.57 1.08
CA LEU A 54 0.75 -6.19 1.54
C LEU A 54 1.64 -5.90 2.75
N THR A 55 2.44 -4.85 2.62
CA THR A 55 3.13 -4.22 3.75
C THR A 55 2.60 -2.80 3.93
N PHE A 56 2.22 -2.43 5.15
CA PHE A 56 1.82 -1.06 5.49
C PHE A 56 2.86 -0.44 6.41
N VAL A 57 3.30 0.77 6.05
CA VAL A 57 4.21 1.61 6.83
C VAL A 57 3.48 2.92 7.13
N GLU A 58 3.29 3.21 8.41
CA GLU A 58 2.82 4.53 8.83
C GLU A 58 4.00 5.50 8.80
N GLY A 59 3.90 6.58 8.02
CA GLY A 59 4.99 7.53 7.89
C GLY A 59 4.71 8.65 6.89
N ASP A 60 5.43 9.77 7.06
CA ASP A 60 5.34 10.91 6.16
C ASP A 60 6.38 10.80 5.04
N VAL A 61 5.95 11.01 3.80
CA VAL A 61 6.85 11.00 2.63
C VAL A 61 7.90 12.12 2.66
N SER A 62 7.66 13.16 3.46
CA SER A 62 8.57 14.29 3.65
C SER A 62 9.68 13.98 4.66
N ASP A 63 9.54 12.90 5.44
CA ASP A 63 10.58 12.42 6.35
C ASP A 63 11.69 11.71 5.55
N LYS A 64 12.94 11.98 5.92
CA LYS A 64 14.13 11.51 5.19
C LYS A 64 14.92 10.45 5.95
N ASP A 65 14.59 10.23 7.21
CA ASP A 65 15.32 9.34 8.12
C ASP A 65 14.70 7.93 8.17
#